data_AF-A0A535L9Q3-F1
#
_entry.id   AF-A0A535L9Q3-F1
#
_cell.length_a   1.000
_cell.length_b   1.000
_cell.length_c   1.000
_cell.angle_alpha   90.00
_cell.angle_beta   90.00
_cell.angle_gamma   90.00
#
_symmetry.space_group_name_H-M   'P 1'
#
loop_
_entity.id
_entity.type
_entity.pdbx_description
1 polymer ?
#
loop_
_entity_poly.entity_id
_entity_poly.type
_entity_poly.pdbx_seq_one_letter_code
_entity_poly.pdbx_strand_id
1 'polypeptide(L)'
;MNQSEEKEPQILQIIPAQPGWEAVWGDIEEPEKGEPGYFSEAVVCWALVEGSDGHRFVTALMPDLESSELKMTPEQGNFLGYGNPSYTPNWMKLASTRRNEKKSRKA
;
A
#
# COMPACT_ATOMS: atom_id res chain seq x y z
N MET A 1 14.37 -8.15 31.48
CA MET A 1 13.61 -8.60 30.30
C MET A 1 14.19 -7.86 29.12
N ASN A 2 14.96 -8.54 28.27
CA ASN A 2 15.55 -7.92 27.08
C ASN A 2 14.42 -7.65 26.09
N GLN A 3 14.14 -6.37 25.83
CA GLN A 3 13.44 -5.96 24.62
C GLN A 3 14.34 -6.38 23.47
N SER A 4 13.95 -7.42 22.73
CA SER A 4 14.53 -7.67 21.41
C SER A 4 14.21 -6.44 20.57
N GLU A 5 15.21 -5.60 20.31
CA GLU A 5 15.13 -4.58 19.28
C GLU A 5 14.74 -5.30 17.99
N GLU A 6 13.47 -5.17 17.60
CA GLU A 6 13.02 -5.63 16.29
C GLU A 6 13.80 -4.80 15.27
N LYS A 7 14.77 -5.45 14.64
CA LYS A 7 15.67 -4.81 13.69
C LYS A 7 14.83 -4.21 12.57
N GLU A 8 14.94 -2.90 12.36
CA GLU A 8 14.20 -2.24 11.29
C GLU A 8 14.58 -2.83 9.92
N PRO A 9 13.61 -2.98 8.99
CA PRO A 9 13.89 -3.50 7.66
C PRO A 9 14.90 -2.62 6.91
N GLN A 10 15.89 -3.25 6.27
CA GLN A 10 16.96 -2.55 5.58
C GLN A 10 16.64 -2.36 4.09
N ILE A 11 16.72 -1.12 3.60
CA ILE A 11 16.66 -0.84 2.16
C ILE A 11 17.99 -1.24 1.51
N LEU A 12 17.94 -2.16 0.55
CA LEU A 12 19.10 -2.61 -0.22
C LEU A 12 19.27 -1.84 -1.53
N GLN A 13 18.16 -1.43 -2.15
CA GLN A 13 18.17 -0.72 -3.43
C GLN A 13 16.92 0.14 -3.56
N ILE A 14 17.06 1.29 -4.23
CA ILE A 14 15.95 2.15 -4.64
C ILE A 14 16.03 2.37 -6.16
N ILE A 15 14.89 2.23 -6.85
CA ILE A 15 14.75 2.49 -8.30
C ILE A 15 13.58 3.45 -8.50
N PRO A 16 13.71 4.52 -9.30
CA PRO A 16 12.58 5.37 -9.64
C PRO A 16 11.44 4.59 -10.29
N ALA A 17 10.20 4.84 -9.87
CA ALA A 17 9.04 4.32 -10.55
C ALA A 17 8.84 5.05 -11.89
N GLN A 18 8.27 4.35 -12.88
CA GLN A 18 7.82 5.03 -14.09
C GLN A 18 6.63 5.96 -13.75
N PRO A 19 6.40 7.03 -14.53
CA PRO A 19 5.25 7.90 -14.32
C PRO A 19 3.91 7.14 -14.36
N GLY A 20 3.01 7.49 -13.45
CA GLY A 20 1.64 6.94 -13.40
C GLY A 20 1.46 5.66 -12.60
N TRP A 21 2.49 5.20 -11.87
CA TRP A 21 2.32 4.15 -10.88
C TRP A 21 1.64 4.69 -9.62
N GLU A 22 0.70 3.89 -9.10
CA GLU A 22 -0.10 4.26 -7.93
C GLU A 22 -0.26 3.06 -6.99
N ALA A 23 -0.25 3.31 -5.69
CA ALA A 23 -0.71 2.39 -4.67
C ALA A 23 -2.18 2.70 -4.37
N VAL A 24 -3.02 1.67 -4.24
CA VAL A 24 -4.48 1.84 -4.12
C VAL A 24 -5.00 1.16 -2.87
N TRP A 25 -5.85 1.85 -2.11
CA TRP A 25 -6.51 1.34 -0.91
C TRP A 25 -8.02 1.57 -1.00
N GLY A 26 -8.80 0.61 -0.53
CA GLY A 26 -10.26 0.74 -0.45
C GLY A 26 -10.70 1.39 0.85
N ASP A 27 -11.80 2.13 0.85
CA ASP A 27 -12.36 2.67 2.09
C ASP A 27 -12.89 1.55 2.98
N ILE A 28 -12.56 1.66 4.28
CA ILE A 28 -13.01 0.69 5.29
C ILE A 28 -14.52 0.80 5.50
N GLU A 29 -15.03 2.02 5.51
CA GLU A 29 -16.45 2.32 5.69
C GLU A 29 -17.17 2.44 4.35
N GLU A 30 -18.50 2.47 4.41
CA GLU A 30 -19.31 2.72 3.22
C GLU A 30 -19.05 4.15 2.72
N PRO A 31 -18.69 4.34 1.44
CA PRO A 31 -18.42 5.65 0.89
C PRO A 31 -19.71 6.45 0.79
N GLU A 32 -19.57 7.77 0.83
CA GLU A 32 -20.69 8.66 0.55
C GLU A 32 -21.21 8.47 -0.88
N LYS A 33 -22.46 8.87 -1.12
CA LYS A 33 -23.11 8.67 -2.41
C LYS A 33 -22.34 9.43 -3.51
N GLY A 34 -21.76 8.68 -4.44
CA GLY A 34 -21.01 9.22 -5.58
C GLY A 34 -19.49 9.10 -5.43
N GLU A 35 -19.01 8.76 -4.24
CA GLU A 35 -17.58 8.56 -3.98
C GLU A 35 -17.11 7.18 -4.48
N PRO A 36 -15.86 7.08 -4.93
CA PRO A 36 -15.34 5.85 -5.54
C PRO A 36 -15.15 4.70 -4.55
N GLY A 37 -15.07 4.99 -3.26
CA GLY A 37 -14.84 3.98 -2.22
C GLY A 37 -13.41 3.49 -2.14
N TYR A 38 -12.46 4.22 -2.73
CA TYR A 38 -11.02 3.95 -2.69
C TYR A 38 -10.26 5.25 -2.89
N PHE A 39 -9.00 5.27 -2.46
CA PHE A 39 -8.05 6.34 -2.76
C PHE A 39 -6.74 5.76 -3.30
N SER A 40 -5.95 6.59 -3.96
CA SER A 40 -4.63 6.22 -4.43
C SER A 40 -3.58 7.26 -4.04
N GLU A 41 -2.33 6.81 -3.93
CA GLU A 41 -1.16 7.66 -3.75
C GLU A 41 -0.14 7.32 -4.83
N ALA A 42 0.56 8.35 -5.33
CA ALA A 42 1.57 8.19 -6.36
C ALA A 42 2.79 7.44 -5.82
N VAL A 43 3.19 6.38 -6.51
CA VAL A 43 4.43 5.67 -6.23
C VAL A 43 5.56 6.37 -6.96
N VAL A 44 6.57 6.81 -6.20
CA VAL A 44 7.71 7.56 -6.76
C VAL A 44 8.94 6.68 -6.93
N CYS A 45 9.11 5.67 -6.07
CA CYS A 45 10.19 4.71 -6.16
C CYS A 45 9.73 3.30 -5.80
N TRP A 46 10.49 2.31 -6.23
CA TRP A 46 10.47 0.93 -5.74
C TRP A 46 11.69 0.69 -4.87
N ALA A 47 11.51 0.00 -3.75
CA ALA A 47 12.58 -0.40 -2.86
C ALA A 47 12.68 -1.92 -2.79
N LEU A 48 13.88 -2.46 -2.97
CA LEU A 48 14.20 -3.82 -2.52
C LEU A 48 14.60 -3.74 -1.04
N VAL A 49 13.88 -4.46 -0.21
CA VAL A 49 13.99 -4.42 1.25
C VAL A 49 14.35 -5.80 1.76
N GLU A 50 15.21 -5.87 2.78
CA GLU A 50 15.49 -7.07 3.57
C GLU A 50 14.87 -6.92 4.95
N GLY A 51 13.92 -7.80 5.27
CA GLY A 51 13.28 -7.89 6.57
C GLY A 51 14.23 -8.42 7.64
N SER A 52 13.82 -8.29 8.91
CA SER A 52 14.61 -8.74 10.07
C SER A 52 14.84 -10.26 10.10
N ASP A 53 13.99 -11.02 9.43
CA ASP A 53 14.08 -12.47 9.21
C ASP A 53 14.96 -12.86 8.00
N GLY A 54 15.55 -11.88 7.31
CA GLY A 54 16.35 -12.06 6.10
C GLY A 54 15.52 -12.25 4.82
N HIS A 55 14.18 -12.20 4.90
CA HIS A 55 13.35 -12.26 3.70
C HIS A 55 13.42 -10.97 2.90
N ARG A 56 13.59 -11.10 1.58
CA ARG A 56 13.65 -9.98 0.66
C ARG A 56 12.34 -9.80 -0.09
N PHE A 57 11.88 -8.56 -0.18
CA PHE A 57 10.67 -8.21 -0.91
C PHE A 57 10.81 -6.83 -1.55
N VAL A 58 9.96 -6.56 -2.54
CA VAL A 58 9.88 -5.26 -3.20
C VAL A 58 8.64 -4.55 -2.70
N THR A 59 8.78 -3.30 -2.28
CA THR A 59 7.66 -2.43 -1.88
C THR A 59 7.75 -1.07 -2.55
N ALA A 60 6.62 -0.39 -2.69
CA ALA A 60 6.59 0.98 -3.18
C ALA A 60 7.01 1.97 -2.09
N LEU A 61 7.64 3.05 -2.53
CA LEU A 61 7.91 4.24 -1.75
C LEU A 61 7.06 5.39 -2.29
N MET A 62 6.43 6.10 -1.37
CA MET A 62 5.49 7.18 -1.67
C MET A 62 5.90 8.41 -0.85
N PRO A 63 5.65 9.63 -1.35
CA PRO A 63 5.92 10.83 -0.59
C PRO A 63 4.97 10.91 0.60
N ASP A 64 5.52 11.18 1.79
CA ASP A 64 4.75 11.68 2.90
C ASP A 64 4.76 13.21 2.86
N LEU A 65 3.60 13.79 2.57
CA LEU A 65 3.46 15.24 2.36
C LEU A 65 3.62 16.05 3.64
N GLU A 66 3.45 15.43 4.81
CA GLU A 66 3.60 16.12 6.09
C GLU A 66 5.08 16.21 6.51
N SER A 67 5.81 15.11 6.39
CA SER A 67 7.21 15.00 6.82
C SER A 67 8.23 15.35 5.73
N SER A 68 7.82 15.39 4.46
CA SER A 68 8.73 15.45 3.29
C SER A 68 9.66 14.24 3.17
N GLU A 69 9.32 13.11 3.80
CA GLU A 69 10.05 11.84 3.71
C GLU A 69 9.41 10.87 2.72
N LEU A 70 10.10 9.75 2.44
CA LEU A 70 9.52 8.63 1.71
C LEU A 70 9.01 7.59 2.70
N LYS A 71 7.72 7.25 2.60
CA LYS A 71 7.11 6.16 3.36
C LYS A 71 7.01 4.89 2.50
N MET A 72 7.29 3.74 3.09
CA MET A 72 7.00 2.44 2.47
C MET A 72 5.48 2.22 2.43
N THR A 73 5.00 1.55 1.39
CA THR A 73 3.58 1.19 1.29
C THR A 73 3.18 0.24 2.42
N PRO A 74 2.21 0.60 3.28
CA PRO A 74 1.63 -0.34 4.21
C PRO A 74 0.78 -1.33 3.42
N GLU A 75 1.30 -2.52 3.16
CA GLU A 75 0.57 -3.60 2.45
C GLU A 75 -0.52 -4.26 3.33
N GLN A 76 -0.69 -3.79 4.57
CA GLN A 76 -1.67 -4.32 5.52
C GLN A 76 -3.01 -3.58 5.43
N GLY A 77 -4.08 -4.24 5.87
CA GLY A 77 -5.41 -3.64 5.99
C GLY A 77 -6.17 -3.58 4.67
N ASN A 78 -6.45 -2.37 4.18
CA ASN A 78 -7.33 -2.05 3.07
C ASN A 78 -6.61 -1.88 1.71
N PHE A 79 -5.32 -2.21 1.65
CA PHE A 79 -4.55 -2.21 0.41
C PHE A 79 -5.17 -3.15 -0.64
N LEU A 80 -5.38 -2.64 -1.85
CA LEU A 80 -5.97 -3.34 -2.99
C LEU A 80 -4.92 -3.76 -4.03
N GLY A 81 -3.77 -3.09 -4.05
CA GLY A 81 -2.67 -3.38 -4.96
C GLY A 81 -2.11 -2.13 -5.63
N TYR A 82 -1.34 -2.36 -6.69
CA TYR A 82 -0.72 -1.31 -7.49
C TYR A 82 -1.43 -1.15 -8.83
N GLY A 83 -1.64 0.09 -9.24
CA GLY A 83 -2.10 0.48 -10.58
C GLY A 83 -0.96 1.05 -11.42
N ASN A 84 -1.08 0.93 -12.74
CA ASN A 84 -0.23 1.65 -13.68
C ASN A 84 -1.03 2.01 -14.95
N PRO A 85 -0.49 2.86 -15.85
CA PRO A 85 -1.24 3.31 -17.02
C PRO A 85 -1.67 2.19 -18.00
N SER A 86 -1.02 1.02 -17.94
CA SER A 86 -1.36 -0.16 -18.75
C SER A 86 -2.23 -1.17 -18.00
N TYR A 87 -2.45 -0.99 -16.70
CA TYR A 87 -3.23 -1.88 -15.86
C TYR A 87 -3.98 -1.11 -14.77
N THR A 88 -5.27 -0.92 -15.01
CA THR A 88 -6.20 -0.29 -14.07
C THR A 88 -7.40 -1.22 -13.88
N PRO A 89 -7.36 -2.13 -12.90
CA PRO A 89 -8.51 -2.97 -12.58
C PRO A 89 -9.66 -2.11 -12.05
N ASN A 90 -10.85 -2.69 -11.97
CA ASN A 90 -12.00 -2.00 -11.40
C ASN A 90 -11.84 -1.88 -9.87
N TRP A 91 -11.17 -0.80 -9.43
CA TRP A 91 -10.86 -0.53 -8.04
C TRP A 91 -12.11 -0.40 -7.16
N MET A 92 -13.18 0.21 -7.68
CA MET A 92 -14.47 0.32 -6.99
C MET A 92 -15.06 -1.06 -6.66
N LYS A 93 -15.00 -2.00 -7.61
CA LYS A 93 -15.43 -3.39 -7.39
C LYS A 93 -14.54 -4.11 -6.38
N LEU A 94 -13.22 -3.92 -6.44
CA LEU A 94 -12.29 -4.54 -5.50
C LEU A 94 -12.47 -4.01 -4.07
N ALA A 95 -12.64 -2.68 -3.93
CA ALA A 95 -12.89 -2.03 -2.65
C ALA A 95 -14.20 -2.53 -2.00
N SER A 96 -15.29 -2.52 -2.75
CA SER A 96 -16.59 -3.03 -2.28
C SER A 96 -16.53 -4.51 -1.89
N THR A 97 -15.84 -5.35 -2.68
CA THR A 97 -15.66 -6.78 -2.37
C THR A 97 -14.90 -6.96 -1.06
N ARG A 98 -13.74 -6.32 -0.90
CA ARG A 98 -12.91 -6.43 0.31
C ARG A 98 -13.63 -5.92 1.56
N ARG A 99 -14.45 -4.86 1.42
CA ARG A 99 -15.30 -4.35 2.51
C ARG A 99 -16.34 -5.38 2.94
N ASN A 100 -17.03 -6.01 1.99
CA ASN A 100 -18.03 -7.03 2.27
C ASN A 100 -17.42 -8.28 2.93
N GLU A 101 -16.24 -8.71 2.48
CA GLU A 101 -15.50 -9.81 3.12
C GLU A 101 -15.10 -9.48 4.56
N LYS A 102 -14.71 -8.23 4.84
CA LYS A 102 -14.37 -7.81 6.20
C LYS A 102 -15.60 -7.75 7.12
N LYS A 103 -16.77 -7.35 6.59
CA LYS A 103 -18.04 -7.36 7.32
C LYS A 103 -18.48 -8.80 7.65
N SER A 104 -18.38 -9.73 6.70
CA SER A 104 -18.79 -11.13 6.90
C SER A 104 -17.91 -11.89 7.89
N ARG A 105 -16.61 -11.57 7.98
CA ARG A 105 -15.71 -12.17 8.99
C ARG A 105 -15.92 -11.66 10.42
N LYS A 106 -16.64 -10.54 10.58
CA LYS A 106 -16.95 -9.95 11.89
C LYS A 106 -18.35 -10.32 12.41
N ALA A 107 -19.19 -10.94 11.56
CA ALA A 107 -20.53 -11.41 11.90
C ALA A 107 -20.47 -12.86 12.41
#